data_AF-A0A919N5I5-F1
#
_entry.id   AF-A0A919N5I5-F1
#
_cell.length_a   1.000
_cell.length_b   1.000
_cell.length_c   1.000
_cell.angle_alpha   90.00
_cell.angle_beta   90.00
_cell.angle_gamma   90.00
#
_symmetry.space_group_name_H-M   'P 1'
#
loop_
_entity.id
_entity.type
_entity.pdbx_description
1 polymer ?
#
loop_
_entity_poly.entity_id
_entity_poly.type
_entity_poly.pdbx_seq_one_letter_code
_entity_poly.pdbx_strand_id
1 'polypeptide(L)'
;MRSIFRWFAVLVASALGAAVGPLPASAQASQNLWNAKSDWCLESQNQANVEVFMSECISGQREQKWVLVPAAGGHPNDYLIKPENDTGLCLDQHYSTSGPTTLLRAWQCTGVLNQRWIISVGPTANTIMNARSVWCLDQSHADNNTVPTSTVVAWPRCHLQDNQQWFNGVR
;
A
#
# COMPACT_ATOMS: atom_id res chain seq x y z
N MET A 1 -13.82 -77.31 34.51
CA MET A 1 -12.43 -77.01 34.10
C MET A 1 -12.42 -76.70 32.60
N ARG A 2 -11.57 -75.74 32.16
CA ARG A 2 -11.47 -75.06 30.84
C ARG A 2 -12.20 -73.70 30.84
N SER A 3 -11.57 -72.62 31.31
CA SER A 3 -10.46 -71.81 30.75
C SER A 3 -10.94 -70.73 29.78
N ILE A 4 -10.76 -69.50 30.26
CA ILE A 4 -10.97 -68.16 29.70
C ILE A 4 -10.05 -67.90 28.50
N PHE A 5 -10.51 -67.17 27.49
CA PHE A 5 -9.68 -66.24 26.70
C PHE A 5 -10.56 -65.06 26.24
N ARG A 6 -10.48 -63.93 26.95
CA ARG A 6 -11.06 -62.65 26.50
C ARG A 6 -10.01 -61.93 25.69
N TRP A 7 -10.28 -61.74 24.40
CA TRP A 7 -9.48 -60.90 23.51
C TRP A 7 -9.83 -59.43 23.75
N PHE A 8 -8.88 -58.63 24.22
CA PHE A 8 -8.98 -57.18 24.16
C PHE A 8 -8.48 -56.72 22.79
N ALA A 9 -9.39 -56.26 21.93
CA ALA A 9 -9.02 -55.58 20.70
C ALA A 9 -8.55 -54.15 21.05
N VAL A 10 -7.27 -53.87 20.82
CA VAL A 10 -6.74 -52.50 20.87
C VAL A 10 -7.12 -51.81 19.56
N LEU A 11 -8.04 -50.85 19.62
CA LEU A 11 -8.35 -49.94 18.52
C LEU A 11 -7.24 -48.89 18.43
N VAL A 12 -6.40 -48.99 17.41
CA VAL A 12 -5.47 -47.91 17.03
C VAL A 12 -6.27 -46.88 16.24
N ALA A 13 -6.65 -45.78 16.88
CA ALA A 13 -7.23 -44.64 16.21
C ALA A 13 -6.14 -43.95 15.37
N SER A 14 -6.18 -44.14 14.05
CA SER A 14 -5.32 -43.45 13.11
C SER A 14 -5.84 -42.02 12.94
N ALA A 15 -5.15 -41.04 13.53
CA ALA A 15 -5.41 -39.64 13.28
C ALA A 15 -4.95 -39.31 11.86
N LEU A 16 -5.89 -39.15 10.93
CA LEU A 16 -5.65 -38.53 9.64
C LEU A 16 -5.21 -37.09 9.89
N GLY A 17 -3.91 -36.84 9.73
CA GLY A 17 -3.35 -35.49 9.74
C GLY A 17 -3.97 -34.68 8.60
N ALA A 18 -4.73 -33.64 8.93
CA ALA A 18 -5.16 -32.67 7.95
C ALA A 18 -3.90 -32.00 7.38
N ALA A 19 -3.65 -32.21 6.09
CA ALA A 19 -2.65 -31.44 5.36
C ALA A 19 -3.08 -29.97 5.40
N VAL A 20 -2.40 -29.16 6.22
CA VAL A 20 -2.46 -27.70 6.14
C VAL A 20 -1.82 -27.31 4.81
N GLY A 21 -2.66 -27.21 3.76
CA GLY A 21 -2.28 -26.53 2.54
C GLY A 21 -1.94 -25.06 2.86
N PRO A 22 -1.12 -24.40 2.03
CA PRO A 22 -0.88 -22.97 2.18
C PRO A 22 -2.23 -22.24 2.16
N LEU A 23 -2.47 -21.42 3.18
CA LEU A 23 -3.64 -20.55 3.23
C LEU A 23 -3.69 -19.74 1.92
N PRO A 24 -4.88 -19.58 1.29
CA PRO A 24 -5.00 -18.67 0.17
C PRO A 24 -4.54 -17.29 0.66
N ALA A 25 -3.65 -16.64 -0.10
CA ALA A 25 -3.27 -15.26 0.16
C ALA A 25 -4.57 -14.45 0.24
N SER A 26 -4.88 -13.91 1.42
CA SER A 26 -6.04 -13.03 1.60
C SER A 26 -5.95 -11.91 0.56
N ALA A 27 -6.96 -11.78 -0.29
CA ALA A 27 -7.03 -10.66 -1.22
C ALA A 27 -6.89 -9.36 -0.41
N GLN A 28 -5.87 -8.56 -0.73
CA GLN A 28 -5.61 -7.31 -0.02
C GLN A 28 -6.76 -6.34 -0.26
N ALA A 29 -7.28 -5.75 0.83
CA ALA A 29 -8.38 -4.80 0.74
C ALA A 29 -7.95 -3.52 0.02
N SER A 30 -8.82 -3.03 -0.86
CA SER A 30 -8.73 -1.71 -1.47
C SER A 30 -9.14 -0.63 -0.47
N GLN A 31 -8.45 0.51 -0.47
CA GLN A 31 -8.72 1.64 0.43
C GLN A 31 -8.38 2.96 -0.25
N ASN A 32 -8.95 4.06 0.23
CA ASN A 32 -8.51 5.40 -0.14
C ASN A 32 -7.22 5.74 0.60
N LEU A 33 -6.42 6.62 -0.01
CA LEU A 33 -5.33 7.35 0.65
C LEU A 33 -5.68 8.83 0.58
N TRP A 34 -5.81 9.52 1.71
CA TRP A 34 -6.16 10.95 1.71
C TRP A 34 -5.23 11.77 2.58
N ASN A 35 -5.06 13.02 2.19
CA ASN A 35 -4.13 13.94 2.82
C ASN A 35 -4.76 14.62 4.04
N ALA A 36 -4.00 14.78 5.12
CA ALA A 36 -4.52 15.35 6.36
C ALA A 36 -4.84 16.85 6.27
N LYS A 37 -4.21 17.59 5.35
CA LYS A 37 -4.42 19.02 5.21
C LYS A 37 -5.65 19.38 4.39
N SER A 38 -5.85 18.70 3.27
CA SER A 38 -6.91 19.00 2.29
C SER A 38 -8.14 18.12 2.44
N ASP A 39 -7.99 16.96 3.09
CA ASP A 39 -8.98 15.89 3.10
C ASP A 39 -9.28 15.28 1.72
N TRP A 40 -8.43 15.55 0.72
CA TRP A 40 -8.53 15.04 -0.64
C TRP A 40 -7.89 13.68 -0.79
N CYS A 41 -8.42 12.88 -1.70
CA CYS A 41 -7.97 11.55 -2.01
C CYS A 41 -6.91 11.57 -3.12
N LEU A 42 -5.93 10.68 -3.00
CA LEU A 42 -4.97 10.39 -4.06
C LEU A 42 -5.69 9.63 -5.17
N GLU A 43 -5.55 10.11 -6.40
CA GLU A 43 -6.22 9.58 -7.57
C GLU A 43 -5.21 9.18 -8.64
N SER A 44 -5.51 8.05 -9.29
CA SER A 44 -4.80 7.57 -10.47
C SER A 44 -5.75 7.50 -11.65
N GLN A 45 -5.23 7.80 -12.83
CA GLN A 45 -5.94 7.49 -14.06
C GLN A 45 -5.73 6.00 -14.39
N ASN A 46 -6.70 5.39 -15.06
CA ASN A 46 -6.58 4.01 -15.56
C ASN A 46 -5.67 3.94 -16.81
N GLN A 47 -4.45 4.48 -16.67
CA GLN A 47 -3.49 4.64 -17.75
C GLN A 47 -2.06 4.74 -17.18
N ALA A 48 -1.15 3.96 -17.75
CA ALA A 48 0.27 4.03 -17.41
C ALA A 48 0.90 5.36 -17.86
N ASN A 49 1.92 5.79 -17.13
CA ASN A 49 2.68 7.03 -17.36
C ASN A 49 1.90 8.32 -17.18
N VAL A 50 0.81 8.27 -16.43
CA VAL A 50 0.05 9.46 -16.10
C VAL A 50 0.32 9.82 -14.64
N GLU A 51 0.53 11.11 -14.41
CA GLU A 51 0.72 11.63 -13.07
C GLU A 51 -0.50 11.30 -12.20
N VAL A 52 -0.21 10.94 -10.96
CA VAL A 52 -1.25 10.85 -9.93
C VAL A 52 -1.54 12.26 -9.43
N PHE A 53 -2.76 12.50 -8.97
CA PHE A 53 -3.19 13.81 -8.53
C PHE A 53 -4.10 13.70 -7.31
N MET A 54 -4.45 14.84 -6.74
CA MET A 54 -5.35 14.96 -5.60
C MET A 54 -6.68 15.56 -6.03
N SER A 55 -7.77 15.00 -5.53
CA SER A 55 -9.14 15.45 -5.80
C SER A 55 -10.02 15.16 -4.58
N GLU A 56 -11.19 15.80 -4.50
CA GLU A 56 -12.15 15.51 -3.44
C GLU A 56 -12.47 14.01 -3.43
N CYS A 57 -12.54 13.42 -2.22
CA CYS A 57 -12.86 12.01 -2.07
C CYS A 57 -14.30 11.72 -2.54
N ILE A 58 -14.45 10.78 -3.48
CA ILE A 58 -15.73 10.36 -4.03
C ILE A 58 -15.98 8.91 -3.62
N SER A 59 -17.09 8.69 -2.89
CA SER A 59 -17.43 7.37 -2.36
C SER A 59 -17.57 6.34 -3.48
N GLY A 60 -16.85 5.22 -3.34
CA GLY A 60 -16.88 4.12 -4.29
C GLY A 60 -16.08 4.31 -5.58
N GLN A 61 -15.47 5.48 -5.83
CA GLN A 61 -14.66 5.71 -7.03
C GLN A 61 -13.41 4.83 -7.03
N ARG A 62 -13.22 4.04 -8.10
CA ARG A 62 -12.13 3.04 -8.18
C ARG A 62 -10.77 3.68 -8.44
N GLU A 63 -10.75 4.81 -9.14
CA GLU A 63 -9.57 5.62 -9.45
C GLU A 63 -8.89 6.19 -8.19
N GLN A 64 -9.65 6.35 -7.11
CA GLN A 64 -9.20 6.84 -5.81
C GLN A 64 -8.91 5.72 -4.80
N LYS A 65 -9.04 4.46 -5.23
CA LYS A 65 -8.78 3.28 -4.40
C LYS A 65 -7.45 2.65 -4.74
N TRP A 66 -6.78 2.21 -3.69
CA TRP A 66 -5.43 1.69 -3.72
C TRP A 66 -5.34 0.41 -2.89
N VAL A 67 -4.53 -0.52 -3.36
CA VAL A 67 -4.20 -1.78 -2.68
C VAL A 67 -2.76 -1.66 -2.17
N LEU A 68 -2.59 -1.83 -0.86
CA LEU A 68 -1.27 -1.87 -0.23
C LEU A 68 -0.76 -3.31 -0.23
N VAL A 69 0.25 -3.58 -1.04
CA VAL A 69 0.85 -4.92 -1.18
C VAL A 69 2.22 -4.94 -0.51
N PRO A 70 2.47 -5.76 0.54
CA PRO A 70 3.79 -5.87 1.13
C PRO A 70 4.84 -6.19 0.06
N ALA A 71 5.89 -5.38 0.01
CA ALA A 71 6.99 -5.58 -0.91
C ALA A 71 7.94 -6.66 -0.38
N ALA A 72 8.63 -7.36 -1.29
CA ALA A 72 9.58 -8.42 -0.94
C ALA A 72 10.87 -7.93 -0.25
N GLY A 73 10.92 -6.67 0.20
CA GLY A 73 12.11 -5.99 0.75
C GLY A 73 12.43 -6.30 2.21
N GLY A 74 11.59 -7.07 2.92
CA GLY A 74 11.85 -7.48 4.31
C GLY A 74 11.63 -6.40 5.37
N HIS A 75 11.41 -5.15 4.99
CA HIS A 75 10.98 -4.10 5.91
C HIS A 75 9.45 -4.22 6.13
N PRO A 76 8.96 -4.31 7.38
CA PRO A 76 7.56 -4.65 7.66
C PRO A 76 6.56 -3.60 7.16
N ASN A 77 7.03 -2.38 6.93
CA ASN A 77 6.22 -1.27 6.42
C ASN A 77 6.51 -0.92 4.96
N ASP A 78 7.18 -1.78 4.20
CA ASP A 78 7.49 -1.56 2.79
C ASP A 78 6.36 -2.11 1.89
N TYR A 79 5.74 -1.24 1.11
CA TYR A 79 4.59 -1.56 0.28
C TYR A 79 4.77 -1.13 -1.17
N LEU A 80 4.22 -1.91 -2.09
CA LEU A 80 3.76 -1.41 -3.38
C LEU A 80 2.36 -0.82 -3.16
N ILE A 81 2.16 0.41 -3.60
CA ILE A 81 0.86 1.09 -3.58
C ILE A 81 0.28 1.00 -4.98
N LYS A 82 -0.71 0.14 -5.19
CA LYS A 82 -1.22 -0.22 -6.52
C LYS A 82 -2.64 0.32 -6.70
N PRO A 83 -2.98 1.01 -7.79
CA PRO A 83 -4.34 1.50 -7.94
C PRO A 83 -5.30 0.33 -8.21
N GLU A 84 -6.53 0.43 -7.70
CA GLU A 84 -7.51 -0.64 -7.81
C GLU A 84 -8.04 -0.78 -9.25
N ASN A 85 -8.07 0.31 -10.00
CA ASN A 85 -8.52 0.33 -11.39
C ASN A 85 -7.57 -0.40 -12.36
N ASP A 86 -6.26 -0.46 -12.04
CA ASP A 86 -5.27 -1.28 -12.75
C ASP A 86 -4.16 -1.76 -11.82
N THR A 87 -4.31 -2.98 -11.30
CA THR A 87 -3.29 -3.61 -10.44
C THR A 87 -2.04 -4.06 -11.21
N GLY A 88 -1.92 -3.81 -12.51
CA GLY A 88 -0.65 -3.89 -13.23
C GLY A 88 0.25 -2.68 -12.97
N LEU A 89 -0.30 -1.60 -12.39
CA LEU A 89 0.40 -0.35 -12.12
C LEU A 89 0.70 -0.16 -10.62
N CYS A 90 1.71 0.66 -10.35
CA CYS A 90 2.22 1.02 -9.03
C CYS A 90 2.41 2.54 -8.97
N LEU A 91 2.24 3.14 -7.79
CA LEU A 91 2.73 4.48 -7.51
C LEU A 91 4.25 4.51 -7.66
N ASP A 92 4.73 5.28 -8.63
CA ASP A 92 6.12 5.31 -9.07
C ASP A 92 6.64 6.73 -8.89
N GLN A 93 7.74 6.86 -8.13
CA GLN A 93 8.55 8.07 -8.22
C GLN A 93 9.41 7.97 -9.47
N HIS A 94 9.30 8.94 -10.36
CA HIS A 94 10.09 8.95 -11.57
C HIS A 94 11.57 9.24 -11.27
N TYR A 95 12.45 8.47 -11.91
CA TYR A 95 13.90 8.65 -11.88
C TYR A 95 14.40 8.95 -13.29
N SER A 96 15.19 10.01 -13.41
CA SER A 96 15.92 10.35 -14.63
C SER A 96 17.37 9.85 -14.56
N THR A 97 18.15 10.10 -15.62
CA THR A 97 19.60 9.85 -15.63
C THR A 97 20.36 10.65 -14.56
N SER A 98 19.78 11.77 -14.08
CA SER A 98 20.37 12.63 -13.07
C SER A 98 19.93 12.32 -11.64
N GLY A 99 19.07 11.31 -11.43
CA GLY A 99 18.60 10.88 -10.10
C GLY A 99 17.09 11.00 -9.89
N PRO A 100 16.62 10.99 -8.62
CA PRO A 100 15.20 11.10 -8.30
C PRO A 100 14.62 12.43 -8.79
N THR A 101 13.39 12.39 -9.29
CA THR A 101 12.59 13.58 -9.59
C THR A 101 11.43 13.70 -8.60
N THR A 102 10.77 14.84 -8.57
CA THR A 102 9.57 15.06 -7.74
C THR A 102 8.30 14.44 -8.32
N LEU A 103 8.34 14.02 -9.60
CA LEU A 103 7.17 13.53 -10.33
C LEU A 103 6.73 12.16 -9.81
N LEU A 104 5.43 12.06 -9.54
CA LEU A 104 4.74 10.83 -9.17
C LEU A 104 3.74 10.44 -10.24
N ARG A 105 3.72 9.15 -10.59
CA ARG A 105 2.85 8.62 -11.65
C ARG A 105 2.39 7.21 -11.35
N ALA A 106 1.35 6.76 -12.04
CA ALA A 106 1.07 5.35 -12.17
C ALA A 106 1.97 4.77 -13.26
N TRP A 107 2.78 3.76 -12.93
CA TRP A 107 3.68 3.10 -13.89
C TRP A 107 3.67 1.59 -13.71
N GLN A 108 4.10 0.86 -14.75
CA GLN A 108 4.17 -0.60 -14.75
C GLN A 108 4.87 -1.11 -13.49
N CYS A 109 4.18 -1.96 -12.72
CA CYS A 109 4.73 -2.56 -11.52
C CYS A 109 5.86 -3.52 -11.87
N THR A 110 7.06 -3.19 -11.43
CA THR A 110 8.22 -4.08 -11.45
C THR A 110 8.71 -4.41 -10.04
N GLY A 111 8.20 -3.69 -9.04
CA GLY A 111 8.55 -3.91 -7.64
C GLY A 111 9.95 -3.42 -7.26
N VAL A 112 10.55 -2.56 -8.07
CA VAL A 112 11.86 -1.93 -7.79
C VAL A 112 11.73 -0.83 -6.72
N LEU A 113 12.86 -0.37 -6.19
CA LEU A 113 12.88 0.52 -5.02
C LEU A 113 12.14 1.86 -5.21
N ASN A 114 12.08 2.42 -6.43
CA ASN A 114 11.35 3.68 -6.66
C ASN A 114 9.82 3.50 -6.75
N GLN A 115 9.31 2.27 -6.68
CA GLN A 115 7.89 1.92 -6.61
C GLN A 115 7.47 1.42 -5.22
N ARG A 116 8.43 1.39 -4.30
CA ARG A 116 8.29 0.92 -2.94
C ARG A 116 8.15 2.11 -2.00
N TRP A 117 7.21 2.00 -1.08
CA TRP A 117 6.83 3.08 -0.19
C TRP A 117 6.80 2.56 1.25
N ILE A 118 7.63 3.15 2.09
CA ILE A 118 7.65 2.90 3.51
C ILE A 118 6.54 3.72 4.17
N ILE A 119 5.55 3.03 4.72
CA ILE A 119 4.43 3.65 5.43
C ILE A 119 4.72 3.63 6.93
N SER A 120 5.20 4.75 7.45
CA SER A 120 5.45 4.94 8.88
C SER A 120 4.15 5.37 9.57
N VAL A 121 3.56 4.46 10.35
CA VAL A 121 2.34 4.74 11.10
C VAL A 121 2.65 5.66 12.29
N GLY A 122 2.07 6.85 12.28
CA GLY A 122 2.13 7.80 13.38
C GLY A 122 0.93 7.66 14.33
N PRO A 123 0.90 8.43 15.44
CA PRO A 123 -0.20 8.39 16.42
C PRO A 123 -1.53 8.90 15.85
N THR A 124 -1.49 9.77 14.83
CA THR A 124 -2.68 10.36 14.21
C THR A 124 -2.75 10.01 12.73
N ALA A 125 -1.66 10.21 12.00
CA ALA A 125 -1.59 9.99 10.56
C ALA A 125 -0.27 9.32 10.18
N ASN A 126 -0.21 8.75 8.99
CA ASN A 126 0.98 8.10 8.46
C ASN A 126 1.89 9.10 7.76
N THR A 127 3.18 8.78 7.70
CA THR A 127 4.11 9.37 6.73
C THR A 127 4.48 8.32 5.69
N ILE A 128 4.47 8.70 4.42
CA ILE A 128 4.74 7.78 3.30
C ILE A 128 6.03 8.22 2.62
N MET A 129 7.06 7.37 2.63
CA MET A 129 8.39 7.69 2.10
C MET A 129 8.79 6.74 0.98
N ASN A 130 9.35 7.25 -0.10
CA ASN A 130 9.87 6.38 -1.15
C ASN A 130 11.11 5.62 -0.65
N ALA A 131 11.13 4.30 -0.84
CA ALA A 131 12.18 3.44 -0.30
C ALA A 131 13.55 3.67 -0.97
N ARG A 132 13.60 4.27 -2.17
CA ARG A 132 14.86 4.56 -2.87
C ARG A 132 15.41 5.95 -2.57
N SER A 133 14.57 6.98 -2.64
CA SER A 133 15.01 8.38 -2.49
C SER A 133 14.94 8.88 -1.05
N VAL A 134 14.19 8.19 -0.18
CA VAL A 134 13.75 8.65 1.15
C VAL A 134 12.99 9.98 1.13
N TRP A 135 12.38 10.33 -0.01
CA TRP A 135 11.53 11.51 -0.17
C TRP A 135 10.10 11.21 0.28
N CYS A 136 9.44 12.21 0.86
CA CYS A 136 8.09 12.07 1.38
C CYS A 136 7.03 12.31 0.30
N LEU A 137 5.95 11.54 0.33
CA LEU A 137 4.73 11.85 -0.41
C LEU A 137 4.14 13.15 0.14
N ASP A 138 3.93 14.13 -0.73
CA ASP A 138 3.60 15.50 -0.34
C ASP A 138 2.55 16.07 -1.30
N GLN A 139 1.43 16.54 -0.74
CA GLN A 139 0.50 17.35 -1.51
C GLN A 139 1.00 18.79 -1.57
N SER A 140 1.19 19.31 -2.78
CA SER A 140 1.59 20.69 -2.98
C SER A 140 0.47 21.65 -2.56
N HIS A 141 0.88 22.82 -2.06
CA HIS A 141 -0.03 23.88 -1.66
C HIS A 141 0.47 25.23 -2.18
N ALA A 142 -0.48 26.10 -2.55
CA ALA A 142 -0.21 27.50 -2.87
C ALA A 142 -0.26 28.38 -1.61
N ASP A 143 0.10 29.66 -1.76
CA ASP A 143 -0.07 30.72 -0.76
C ASP A 143 0.44 30.36 0.65
N ASN A 144 1.74 30.05 0.77
CA ASN A 144 2.39 29.66 2.02
C ASN A 144 1.71 28.47 2.73
N ASN A 145 1.36 27.43 1.96
CA ASN A 145 0.78 26.18 2.48
C ASN A 145 -0.67 26.31 2.99
N THR A 146 -1.46 27.24 2.46
CA THR A 146 -2.85 27.48 2.91
C THR A 146 -3.90 26.94 1.96
N VAL A 147 -3.62 26.86 0.66
CA VAL A 147 -4.56 26.38 -0.35
C VAL A 147 -4.02 25.08 -0.97
N PRO A 148 -4.66 23.92 -0.78
CA PRO A 148 -4.21 22.69 -1.42
C PRO A 148 -4.36 22.78 -2.94
N THR A 149 -3.39 22.21 -3.66
CA THR A 149 -3.52 22.01 -5.12
C THR A 149 -3.79 20.53 -5.41
N SER A 150 -4.17 20.22 -6.64
CA SER A 150 -4.29 18.83 -7.10
C SER A 150 -2.93 18.14 -7.30
N THR A 151 -1.82 18.85 -7.14
CA THR A 151 -0.49 18.30 -7.38
C THR A 151 0.01 17.53 -6.17
N VAL A 152 0.51 16.32 -6.40
CA VAL A 152 1.20 15.50 -5.41
C VAL A 152 2.58 15.13 -5.93
N VAL A 153 3.58 15.22 -5.06
CA VAL A 153 5.00 15.07 -5.41
C VAL A 153 5.73 14.18 -4.42
N ALA A 154 6.89 13.67 -4.84
CA ALA A 154 7.92 13.25 -3.91
C ALA A 154 8.73 14.48 -3.48
N TRP A 155 8.71 14.82 -2.20
CA TRP A 155 9.41 15.97 -1.67
C TRP A 155 10.71 15.58 -0.94
N PRO A 156 11.88 16.19 -1.27
CA PRO A 156 13.19 15.78 -0.74
C PRO A 156 13.37 15.81 0.78
N ARG A 157 12.55 16.56 1.51
CA ARG A 157 12.69 16.75 2.95
C ARG A 157 11.37 16.46 3.67
N CYS A 158 11.31 15.36 4.39
CA CYS A 158 10.20 15.07 5.28
C CYS A 158 10.15 16.10 6.43
N HIS A 159 9.28 17.11 6.31
CA HIS A 159 9.04 18.14 7.32
C HIS A 159 7.79 17.87 8.16
N LEU A 160 7.03 16.81 7.83
CA LEU A 160 5.96 16.24 8.65
C LEU A 160 4.80 17.22 8.95
N GLN A 161 4.67 18.27 8.15
CA GLN A 161 3.49 19.13 8.16
C GLN A 161 2.30 18.35 7.60
N ASP A 162 1.09 18.85 7.83
CA ASP A 162 -0.15 18.14 7.50
C ASP A 162 -0.23 17.72 6.02
N ASN A 163 0.41 18.45 5.10
CA ASN A 163 0.46 18.10 3.68
C ASN A 163 1.36 16.90 3.34
N GLN A 164 2.12 16.38 4.32
CA GLN A 164 2.90 15.12 4.25
C GLN A 164 2.33 14.03 5.19
N GLN A 165 1.17 14.30 5.79
CA GLN A 165 0.47 13.37 6.66
C GLN A 165 -0.70 12.75 5.89
N TRP A 166 -0.77 11.42 5.94
CA TRP A 166 -1.67 10.63 5.11
C TRP A 166 -2.46 9.65 5.95
N PHE A 167 -3.72 9.51 5.64
CA PHE A 167 -4.58 8.50 6.21
C PHE A 167 -4.92 7.45 5.15
N ASN A 168 -5.30 6.26 5.59
CA ASN A 168 -5.72 5.17 4.73
C ASN A 168 -6.94 4.46 5.32
N GLY A 169 -7.89 4.06 4.47
CA GLY A 169 -9.15 3.46 4.92
C GLY A 169 -10.28 3.63 3.92
N VAL A 170 -11.51 3.37 4.36
CA VAL A 170 -12.72 3.53 3.53
C VAL A 170 -13.29 4.93 3.72
N ARG A 171 -13.63 5.60 2.61
CA ARG A 171 -14.41 6.84 2.55
C ARG A 171 -15.60 6.71 1.61
#